data_AF-A0A183M8U6-F1
#
_entry.id   AF-A0A183M8U6-F1
#
_cell.length_a   1.000
_cell.length_b   1.000
_cell.length_c   1.000
_cell.angle_alpha   90.00
_cell.angle_beta   90.00
_cell.angle_gamma   90.00
#
_symmetry.space_group_name_H-M   'P 1'
#
loop_
_entity.id
_entity.type
_entity.pdbx_description
1 polymer ?
#
loop_
_entity_poly.entity_id
_entity_poly.type
_entity_poly.pdbx_seq_one_letter_code
_entity_poly.pdbx_strand_id
1 'polypeptide(L)'
;MSSSLHNNLREVFGCDAIDSCFCKELFFEQIVYFLQTSNLTSQLATLVEECNCLVSISTINLYHTLDDDNDLLRLLCLFIKLIGNLNDELNAYVGSILDSSLESIINDNRIMNDVQCLVTSVLGSLKCENLLQPLWHSYLCLELESAEMDTEESNIFSSIVCPNITDKKMQILLSARNLTHNHSLVNWNHLYRHLCAPYIKEALTYRTKLLCSENYAERFLDSIIKYKNCVLKKVLIPRLFSRKSDIHDINSELSDEIVYKTFYLVHKPDMFSLVIEYPDSVAALMDLGKCLDNLPIRQDLITHLTEEVSYPIFCCCHFTVNMNLLLLKCKCLIYLPL
;
A
#
# COMPACT_ATOMS: atom_id res chain seq x y z
N MET A 1 -4.46 -15.28 -28.17
CA MET A 1 -3.20 -15.67 -28.82
C MET A 1 -3.31 -15.28 -30.28
N SER A 2 -2.30 -14.61 -30.82
CA SER A 2 -2.20 -14.33 -32.25
C SER A 2 -1.98 -15.61 -33.05
N SER A 3 -2.34 -15.62 -34.34
CA SER A 3 -2.11 -16.75 -35.24
C SER A 3 -0.62 -17.03 -35.44
N SER A 4 0.23 -16.00 -35.45
CA SER A 4 1.69 -16.18 -35.56
C SER A 4 2.25 -16.89 -34.35
N LEU A 5 1.84 -16.51 -33.14
CA LEU A 5 2.32 -17.13 -31.91
C LEU A 5 1.83 -18.57 -31.79
N HIS A 6 0.59 -18.85 -32.20
CA HIS A 6 0.11 -20.23 -32.27
C HIS A 6 0.99 -21.10 -33.19
N ASN A 7 1.31 -20.60 -34.38
CA ASN A 7 2.14 -21.33 -35.34
C ASN A 7 3.55 -21.59 -34.78
N ASN A 8 4.16 -20.60 -34.13
CA ASN A 8 5.47 -20.76 -33.50
C ASN A 8 5.45 -21.83 -32.40
N LEU A 9 4.44 -21.80 -31.50
CA LEU A 9 4.30 -22.82 -30.46
C LEU A 9 4.02 -24.20 -31.08
N ARG A 10 3.24 -24.25 -32.17
CA ARG A 10 2.94 -25.49 -32.89
C ARG A 10 4.20 -26.13 -33.47
N GLU A 11 5.08 -25.33 -34.07
CA GLU A 11 6.37 -25.79 -34.60
C GLU A 11 7.28 -26.33 -33.49
N VAL A 12 7.35 -25.62 -32.36
CA VAL A 12 8.19 -26.00 -31.22
C VAL A 12 7.71 -27.29 -30.55
N PHE A 13 6.40 -27.43 -30.31
CA PHE A 13 5.84 -28.59 -29.62
C PHE A 13 5.42 -29.74 -30.55
N GLY A 14 5.59 -29.59 -31.87
CA GLY A 14 5.21 -30.61 -32.85
C GLY A 14 3.72 -30.93 -32.83
N CYS A 15 2.86 -29.95 -32.53
CA CYS A 15 1.42 -30.17 -32.42
C CYS A 15 0.79 -30.34 -33.80
N ASP A 16 0.24 -31.53 -34.09
CA ASP A 16 -0.54 -31.76 -35.31
C ASP A 16 -1.96 -31.18 -35.22
N ALA A 17 -2.44 -30.89 -34.01
CA ALA A 17 -3.74 -30.30 -33.76
C ALA A 17 -3.82 -28.86 -34.28
N ILE A 18 -4.95 -28.52 -34.92
CA ILE A 18 -5.30 -27.14 -35.33
C ILE A 18 -5.73 -26.30 -34.10
N ASP A 19 -5.85 -26.93 -32.93
CA ASP A 19 -6.36 -26.27 -31.73
C ASP A 19 -5.28 -25.39 -31.06
N SER A 20 -5.54 -24.08 -31.09
CA SER A 20 -4.72 -23.09 -30.43
C SER A 20 -4.63 -23.21 -28.91
N CYS A 21 -5.59 -23.87 -28.26
CA CYS A 21 -5.57 -24.05 -26.81
C CYS A 21 -4.50 -25.05 -26.38
N PHE A 22 -4.30 -26.14 -27.12
CA PHE A 22 -3.40 -27.22 -26.73
C PHE A 22 -1.91 -26.78 -26.71
N CYS A 23 -1.43 -26.06 -27.74
CA CYS A 23 -0.05 -25.56 -27.75
C CYS A 23 0.23 -24.56 -26.61
N LYS A 24 -0.79 -23.79 -26.22
CA LYS A 24 -0.72 -22.83 -25.11
C LYS A 24 -0.62 -23.55 -23.76
N GLU A 25 -1.38 -24.63 -23.58
CA GLU A 25 -1.32 -25.46 -22.38
C GLU A 25 0.06 -26.11 -22.21
N LEU A 26 0.63 -26.69 -23.26
CA LEU A 26 1.99 -27.26 -23.22
C LEU A 26 3.04 -26.22 -22.84
N PHE A 27 2.94 -25.00 -23.38
CA PHE A 27 3.82 -23.90 -22.99
C PHE A 27 3.71 -23.58 -21.50
N PHE A 28 2.50 -23.52 -20.96
CA PHE A 28 2.26 -23.28 -19.54
C PHE A 28 2.76 -24.41 -18.66
N GLU A 29 2.65 -25.66 -19.09
CA GLU A 29 3.24 -26.80 -18.40
C GLU A 29 4.77 -26.68 -18.28
N GLN A 30 5.46 -26.19 -19.33
CA GLN A 30 6.91 -25.96 -19.24
C GLN A 30 7.27 -24.90 -18.18
N ILE A 31 6.49 -23.81 -18.10
CA ILE A 31 6.70 -22.78 -17.08
C ILE A 31 6.48 -23.36 -15.68
N VAL A 32 5.38 -24.08 -15.48
CA VAL A 32 5.07 -24.70 -14.18
C VAL A 32 6.14 -25.72 -13.79
N TYR A 33 6.57 -26.56 -14.72
CA TYR A 33 7.64 -27.53 -14.51
C TYR A 33 8.94 -26.85 -14.07
N PHE A 34 9.36 -25.78 -14.76
CA PHE A 34 10.54 -25.01 -14.37
C PHE A 34 10.40 -24.44 -12.95
N LEU A 35 9.28 -23.78 -12.65
CA LEU A 35 9.07 -23.18 -11.33
C LEU A 35 9.08 -24.21 -10.20
N GLN A 36 8.53 -25.41 -10.43
CA GLN A 36 8.48 -26.49 -9.45
C GLN A 36 9.84 -27.19 -9.25
N THR A 37 10.70 -27.19 -10.26
CA THR A 37 12.02 -27.87 -10.22
C THR A 37 13.19 -26.93 -9.93
N SER A 38 12.97 -25.61 -10.01
CA SER A 38 14.00 -24.61 -9.72
C SER A 38 14.42 -24.60 -8.25
N ASN A 39 15.73 -24.62 -8.02
CA ASN A 39 16.31 -24.43 -6.69
C ASN A 39 16.14 -22.99 -6.15
N LEU A 40 15.76 -22.04 -6.99
CA LEU A 40 15.44 -20.69 -6.53
C LEU A 40 14.07 -20.65 -5.83
N THR A 41 13.12 -21.47 -6.27
CA THR A 41 11.82 -21.62 -5.62
C THR A 41 11.95 -22.22 -4.22
N SER A 42 12.86 -23.18 -4.03
CA SER A 42 13.16 -23.71 -2.69
C SER A 42 13.86 -22.69 -1.79
N GLN A 43 14.79 -21.89 -2.32
CA GLN A 43 15.42 -20.79 -1.57
C GLN A 43 14.42 -19.70 -1.19
N LEU A 44 13.47 -19.38 -2.08
CA LEU A 44 12.37 -18.46 -1.76
C LEU A 44 11.52 -19.01 -0.61
N ALA A 45 11.24 -20.30 -0.58
CA ALA A 45 10.53 -20.93 0.54
C ALA A 45 11.32 -20.80 1.86
N THR A 46 12.64 -21.03 1.84
CA THR A 46 13.49 -20.81 3.03
C THR A 46 13.48 -19.35 3.49
N LEU A 47 13.56 -18.40 2.56
CA LEU A 47 13.48 -16.97 2.91
C LEU A 47 12.13 -16.61 3.57
N VAL A 48 11.04 -17.21 3.08
CA VAL A 48 9.70 -17.03 3.66
C VAL A 48 9.67 -17.58 5.09
N GLU A 49 10.31 -18.71 5.37
CA GLU A 49 10.48 -19.24 6.72
C GLU A 49 11.31 -18.30 7.60
N GLU A 50 12.41 -17.73 7.09
CA GLU A 50 13.21 -16.74 7.82
C GLU A 50 12.41 -15.49 8.19
N CYS A 51 11.54 -15.01 7.29
CA CYS A 51 10.64 -13.90 7.59
C CYS A 51 9.71 -14.22 8.77
N ASN A 52 9.24 -15.46 8.90
CA ASN A 52 8.33 -15.85 9.99
C ASN A 52 9.02 -16.10 11.33
N CYS A 53 10.28 -16.55 11.30
CA CYS A 53 11.05 -16.82 12.52
C CYS A 53 11.43 -15.53 13.27
N LEU A 54 11.34 -14.37 12.62
CA LEU A 54 11.56 -13.08 13.25
C LEU A 54 10.33 -12.65 14.07
N VAL A 55 10.30 -13.10 15.33
CA VAL A 55 9.38 -12.63 16.38
C VAL A 55 9.42 -11.09 16.55
N SER A 56 10.43 -10.41 15.99
CA SER A 56 10.57 -8.94 16.02
C SER A 56 9.67 -8.19 15.03
N ILE A 57 9.17 -8.82 13.96
CA ILE A 57 8.41 -8.10 12.92
C ILE A 57 7.13 -7.49 13.47
N SER A 58 6.49 -8.13 14.47
CA SER A 58 5.31 -7.57 15.14
C SER A 58 5.57 -6.30 15.95
N THR A 59 6.84 -5.92 16.15
CA THR A 59 7.24 -4.70 16.86
C THR A 59 7.73 -3.59 15.93
N ILE A 60 7.95 -3.88 14.65
CA ILE A 60 8.43 -2.89 13.68
C ILE A 60 7.24 -2.13 13.12
N ASN A 61 7.20 -0.83 13.38
CA ASN A 61 6.20 0.04 12.80
C ASN A 61 6.57 0.39 11.36
N LEU A 62 6.07 -0.40 10.40
CA LEU A 62 6.32 -0.21 8.96
C LEU A 62 5.62 1.02 8.37
N TYR A 63 4.88 1.79 9.16
CA TYR A 63 4.37 3.10 8.75
C TYR A 63 5.34 4.24 9.12
N HIS A 64 6.40 3.95 9.88
CA HIS A 64 7.50 4.85 10.21
C HIS A 64 8.74 4.55 9.35
N THR A 65 9.71 5.47 9.33
CA THR A 65 10.99 5.28 8.64
C THR A 65 11.77 4.07 9.15
N LEU A 66 12.46 3.40 8.23
CA LEU A 66 13.32 2.25 8.53
C LEU A 66 14.79 2.65 8.70
N ASP A 67 15.51 2.05 9.65
CA ASP A 67 16.96 2.23 9.73
C ASP A 67 17.70 1.38 8.69
N ASP A 68 18.88 1.81 8.26
CA ASP A 68 19.68 1.09 7.25
C ASP A 68 20.11 -0.32 7.70
N ASP A 69 20.24 -0.54 9.00
CA ASP A 69 20.61 -1.82 9.61
C ASP A 69 19.40 -2.71 9.91
N ASN A 70 18.19 -2.30 9.51
CA ASN A 70 16.98 -3.09 9.73
C ASN A 70 17.03 -4.41 8.95
N ASP A 71 16.78 -5.53 9.65
CA ASP A 71 16.79 -6.87 9.07
C ASP A 71 15.82 -7.04 7.90
N LEU A 72 14.69 -6.32 7.89
CA LEU A 72 13.73 -6.36 6.79
C LEU A 72 14.31 -5.75 5.51
N LEU A 73 15.20 -4.76 5.58
CA LEU A 73 15.90 -4.25 4.40
C LEU A 73 16.85 -5.30 3.84
N ARG A 74 17.56 -6.03 4.72
CA ARG A 74 18.43 -7.15 4.30
C ARG A 74 17.61 -8.26 3.64
N LEU A 75 16.48 -8.65 4.23
CA LEU A 75 15.60 -9.67 3.68
C LEU A 75 14.95 -9.22 2.36
N LEU A 76 14.55 -7.95 2.26
CA LEU A 76 14.02 -7.37 1.04
C LEU A 76 15.07 -7.41 -0.08
N CYS A 77 16.33 -7.05 0.20
CA CYS A 77 17.42 -7.21 -0.78
C CYS A 77 17.57 -8.65 -1.27
N LEU A 78 17.54 -9.62 -0.36
CA LEU A 78 17.64 -11.04 -0.70
C LEU A 78 16.45 -11.49 -1.55
N PHE A 79 15.24 -11.05 -1.19
CA PHE A 79 14.03 -11.32 -1.95
C PHE A 79 14.08 -10.76 -3.37
N ILE A 80 14.44 -9.47 -3.52
CA ILE A 80 14.64 -8.83 -4.83
C ILE A 80 15.61 -9.64 -5.68
N LYS A 81 16.76 -10.02 -5.10
CA LYS A 81 17.79 -10.79 -5.81
C LYS A 81 17.30 -12.17 -6.24
N LEU A 82 16.61 -12.89 -5.36
CA LEU A 82 16.07 -14.22 -5.68
C LEU A 82 15.03 -14.15 -6.80
N ILE A 83 14.12 -13.18 -6.76
CA ILE A 83 13.12 -13.01 -7.82
C ILE A 83 13.79 -12.56 -9.13
N GLY A 84 14.75 -11.64 -9.08
CA GLY A 84 15.53 -11.24 -10.27
C GLY A 84 16.21 -12.44 -10.92
N ASN A 85 16.93 -13.25 -10.14
CA ASN A 85 17.56 -14.48 -10.63
C ASN A 85 16.53 -15.47 -11.20
N LEU A 86 15.38 -15.64 -10.54
CA LEU A 86 14.33 -16.55 -11.00
C LEU A 86 13.77 -16.10 -12.35
N ASN A 87 13.56 -14.79 -12.51
CA ASN A 87 13.14 -14.22 -13.78
C ASN A 87 14.20 -14.47 -14.87
N ASP A 88 15.48 -14.26 -14.58
CA ASP A 88 16.55 -14.45 -15.56
C ASP A 88 16.69 -15.92 -15.99
N GLU A 89 16.65 -16.85 -15.03
CA GLU A 89 16.68 -18.29 -15.32
C GLU A 89 15.43 -18.75 -16.09
N LEU A 90 14.25 -18.23 -15.74
CA LEU A 90 13.01 -18.53 -16.48
C LEU A 90 13.09 -17.99 -17.91
N ASN A 91 13.59 -16.77 -18.12
CA ASN A 91 13.80 -16.21 -19.45
C ASN A 91 14.79 -17.04 -20.27
N ALA A 92 15.89 -17.50 -19.66
CA ALA A 92 16.86 -18.36 -20.34
C ALA A 92 16.25 -19.73 -20.71
N TYR A 93 15.52 -20.34 -19.79
CA TYR A 93 14.84 -21.62 -20.01
C TYR A 93 13.80 -21.52 -21.13
N VAL A 94 12.89 -20.56 -21.02
CA VAL A 94 11.84 -20.34 -22.03
C VAL A 94 12.46 -19.92 -23.37
N GLY A 95 13.50 -19.08 -23.35
CA GLY A 95 14.25 -18.68 -24.53
C GLY A 95 14.89 -19.87 -25.25
N SER A 96 15.41 -20.86 -24.53
CA SER A 96 15.96 -22.09 -25.12
C SER A 96 14.92 -22.98 -25.83
N ILE A 97 13.64 -22.81 -25.49
CA ILE A 97 12.53 -23.58 -26.08
C ILE A 97 11.96 -22.84 -27.29
N LEU A 98 11.90 -21.50 -27.23
CA LEU A 98 11.11 -20.67 -28.14
C LEU A 98 11.95 -19.81 -29.10
N ASP A 99 13.28 -19.79 -28.91
CA ASP A 99 14.22 -18.98 -29.69
C ASP A 99 13.73 -17.53 -29.88
N SER A 100 13.54 -17.08 -31.13
CA SER A 100 13.08 -15.73 -31.48
C SER A 100 11.62 -15.44 -31.13
N SER A 101 10.85 -16.45 -30.72
CA SER A 101 9.41 -16.31 -30.41
C SER A 101 9.14 -15.77 -29.01
N LEU A 102 10.13 -15.76 -28.12
CA LEU A 102 9.97 -15.25 -26.75
C LEU A 102 9.48 -13.80 -26.72
N GLU A 103 10.02 -12.94 -27.60
CA GLU A 103 9.63 -11.53 -27.67
C GLU A 103 8.16 -11.38 -28.10
N SER A 104 7.66 -12.28 -28.96
CA SER A 104 6.25 -12.29 -29.35
C SER A 104 5.31 -12.70 -28.21
N ILE A 105 5.79 -13.55 -27.29
CA ILE A 105 5.05 -13.93 -26.07
C ILE A 105 5.02 -12.77 -25.09
N ILE A 106 6.16 -12.15 -24.82
CA ILE A 106 6.28 -11.01 -23.89
C ILE A 106 5.40 -9.84 -24.35
N ASN A 107 5.21 -9.69 -25.66
CA ASN A 107 4.35 -8.66 -26.25
C ASN A 107 2.85 -9.03 -26.32
N ASP A 108 2.46 -10.31 -26.16
CA ASP A 108 1.03 -10.71 -26.10
C ASP A 108 0.49 -10.56 -24.67
N ASN A 109 -0.22 -9.47 -24.42
CA ASN A 109 -0.80 -9.14 -23.12
C ASN A 109 -1.69 -10.26 -22.53
N ARG A 110 -2.40 -11.05 -23.35
CA ARG A 110 -3.28 -12.10 -22.83
C ARG A 110 -2.46 -13.25 -22.27
N ILE A 111 -1.45 -13.68 -23.01
CA ILE A 111 -0.57 -14.77 -22.59
C ILE A 111 0.28 -14.33 -21.42
N MET A 112 0.82 -13.11 -21.45
CA MET A 112 1.57 -12.60 -20.31
C MET A 112 0.74 -12.52 -19.04
N ASN A 113 -0.52 -12.09 -19.11
CA ASN A 113 -1.39 -12.12 -17.94
C ASN A 113 -1.60 -13.56 -17.42
N ASP A 114 -1.80 -14.53 -18.30
CA ASP A 114 -1.92 -15.95 -17.90
C ASP A 114 -0.61 -16.49 -17.29
N VAL A 115 0.55 -16.15 -17.86
CA VAL A 115 1.87 -16.48 -17.29
C VAL A 115 2.03 -15.86 -15.90
N GLN A 116 1.66 -14.59 -15.73
CA GLN A 116 1.70 -13.94 -14.41
C GLN A 116 0.77 -14.64 -13.41
N CYS A 117 -0.42 -15.05 -13.82
CA CYS A 117 -1.34 -15.81 -12.97
C CYS A 117 -0.73 -17.16 -12.54
N LEU A 118 -0.07 -17.87 -13.46
CA LEU A 118 0.59 -19.15 -13.16
C LEU A 118 1.78 -18.96 -12.21
N VAL A 119 2.67 -18.02 -12.52
CA VAL A 119 3.83 -17.69 -11.67
C VAL A 119 3.34 -17.29 -10.28
N THR A 120 2.34 -16.41 -10.21
CA THR A 120 1.73 -15.97 -8.94
C THR A 120 1.09 -17.14 -8.20
N SER A 121 0.41 -18.05 -8.89
CA SER A 121 -0.21 -19.23 -8.26
C SER A 121 0.85 -20.19 -7.69
N VAL A 122 1.95 -20.44 -8.42
CA VAL A 122 3.01 -21.32 -7.95
C VAL A 122 3.75 -20.69 -6.78
N LEU A 123 4.14 -19.41 -6.90
CA LEU A 123 4.81 -18.68 -5.82
C LEU A 123 3.88 -18.44 -4.62
N GLY A 124 2.59 -18.25 -4.84
CA GLY A 124 1.57 -18.06 -3.80
C GLY A 124 1.22 -19.36 -3.06
N SER A 125 1.28 -20.51 -3.75
CA SER A 125 1.06 -21.83 -3.14
C SER A 125 2.09 -22.18 -2.05
N LEU A 126 3.22 -21.49 -2.01
CA LEU A 126 4.24 -21.57 -0.95
C LEU A 126 3.78 -20.92 0.39
N LYS A 127 2.49 -20.60 0.57
CA LYS A 127 1.94 -19.83 1.71
C LYS A 127 2.49 -18.40 1.82
N CYS A 128 3.11 -17.89 0.76
CA CYS A 128 3.93 -16.67 0.78
C CYS A 128 3.18 -15.36 1.06
N GLU A 129 1.90 -15.23 0.73
CA GLU A 129 1.27 -13.91 0.61
C GLU A 129 1.24 -13.14 1.95
N ASN A 130 0.77 -13.78 3.02
CA ASN A 130 0.79 -13.19 4.37
C ASN A 130 2.21 -13.13 4.97
N LEU A 131 3.07 -14.06 4.59
CA LEU A 131 4.41 -14.24 5.19
C LEU A 131 5.42 -13.26 4.58
N LEU A 132 5.21 -12.83 3.33
CA LEU A 132 5.98 -11.80 2.64
C LEU A 132 5.41 -10.40 2.85
N GLN A 133 4.21 -10.27 3.42
CA GLN A 133 3.59 -8.98 3.72
C GLN A 133 4.54 -7.98 4.42
N PRO A 134 5.38 -8.38 5.39
CA PRO A 134 6.36 -7.47 5.99
C PRO A 134 7.37 -6.92 4.96
N LEU A 135 7.85 -7.74 4.03
CA LEU A 135 8.77 -7.28 2.98
C LEU A 135 8.07 -6.34 2.01
N TRP A 136 6.82 -6.62 1.64
CA TRP A 136 6.01 -5.72 0.82
C TRP A 136 5.77 -4.38 1.50
N HIS A 137 5.43 -4.40 2.80
CA HIS A 137 5.27 -3.19 3.59
C HIS A 137 6.60 -2.43 3.75
N SER A 138 7.74 -3.11 3.89
CA SER A 138 9.05 -2.45 3.88
C SER A 138 9.33 -1.77 2.54
N TYR A 139 9.02 -2.41 1.41
CA TYR A 139 9.14 -1.78 0.09
C TYR A 139 8.23 -0.55 -0.03
N LEU A 140 6.95 -0.67 0.35
CA LEU A 140 5.99 0.44 0.35
C LEU A 140 6.41 1.58 1.28
N CYS A 141 7.05 1.26 2.41
CA CYS A 141 7.63 2.25 3.32
C CYS A 141 8.76 3.03 2.65
N LEU A 142 9.71 2.34 2.00
CA LEU A 142 10.79 3.01 1.27
C LEU A 142 10.26 3.88 0.12
N GLU A 143 9.26 3.41 -0.63
CA GLU A 143 8.65 4.20 -1.71
C GLU A 143 7.95 5.45 -1.17
N LEU A 144 7.29 5.33 -0.02
CA LEU A 144 6.65 6.45 0.67
C LEU A 144 7.67 7.45 1.20
N GLU A 145 8.71 7.00 1.90
CA GLU A 145 9.82 7.84 2.36
C GLU A 145 10.46 8.59 1.17
N SER A 146 10.70 7.89 0.06
CA SER A 146 11.25 8.52 -1.16
C SER A 146 10.30 9.54 -1.77
N ALA A 147 8.99 9.26 -1.82
CA ALA A 147 8.00 10.23 -2.32
C ALA A 147 7.92 11.47 -1.44
N GLU A 148 7.96 11.29 -0.12
CA GLU A 148 7.93 12.36 0.87
C GLU A 148 9.17 13.25 0.81
N MET A 149 10.35 12.66 0.61
CA MET A 149 11.60 13.39 0.43
C MET A 149 11.58 14.26 -0.83
N ASP A 150 11.06 13.74 -1.95
CA ASP A 150 11.02 14.46 -3.22
C ASP A 150 9.95 15.56 -3.27
N THR A 151 9.05 15.62 -2.27
CA THR A 151 7.95 16.57 -2.21
C THR A 151 7.85 17.27 -0.85
N GLU A 152 9.00 17.61 -0.28
CA GLU A 152 9.14 18.20 1.06
C GLU A 152 8.17 19.37 1.32
N GLU A 153 7.99 20.29 0.36
CA GLU A 153 7.08 21.44 0.46
C GLU A 153 5.59 21.08 0.60
N SER A 154 5.22 19.87 0.20
CA SER A 154 3.86 19.32 0.32
C SER A 154 3.76 18.24 1.39
N ASN A 155 4.87 17.92 2.06
CA ASN A 155 4.92 16.96 3.15
C ASN A 155 4.66 17.64 4.50
N ILE A 156 3.38 17.71 4.89
CA ILE A 156 2.97 18.24 6.21
C ILE A 156 3.49 17.40 7.38
N PHE A 157 3.87 16.14 7.14
CA PHE A 157 4.35 15.21 8.17
C PHE A 157 5.86 15.25 8.37
N SER A 158 6.60 16.10 7.67
CA SER A 158 8.06 16.18 7.75
C SER A 158 8.57 16.52 9.16
N SER A 159 7.78 17.22 9.97
CA SER A 159 8.12 17.58 11.36
C SER A 159 8.02 16.40 12.35
N ILE A 160 7.24 15.37 12.02
CA ILE A 160 6.99 14.21 12.90
C ILE A 160 7.66 12.93 12.39
N VAL A 161 7.83 12.80 11.08
CA VAL A 161 8.45 11.66 10.42
C VAL A 161 9.38 12.22 9.35
N CYS A 162 10.67 12.29 9.68
CA CYS A 162 11.70 12.75 8.76
C CYS A 162 12.07 11.61 7.79
N PRO A 163 11.81 11.74 6.48
CA PRO A 163 12.24 10.73 5.50
C PRO A 163 13.76 10.56 5.54
N ASN A 164 14.24 9.31 5.45
CA ASN A 164 15.67 9.02 5.47
C ASN A 164 16.03 8.08 4.32
N ILE A 165 16.20 8.62 3.11
CA ILE A 165 16.62 7.82 1.95
C ILE A 165 18.13 7.94 1.74
N THR A 166 18.84 6.90 2.15
CA THR A 166 20.27 6.73 1.89
C THR A 166 20.53 6.10 0.52
N ASP A 167 21.77 6.15 0.05
CA ASP A 167 22.17 5.49 -1.21
C ASP A 167 21.83 4.00 -1.22
N LYS A 168 22.00 3.32 -0.08
CA LYS A 168 21.65 1.90 0.08
C LYS A 168 20.16 1.67 -0.17
N LYS A 169 19.28 2.43 0.49
CA LYS A 169 17.82 2.35 0.28
C LYS A 169 17.43 2.70 -1.15
N MET A 170 18.10 3.68 -1.77
CA MET A 170 17.85 4.03 -3.16
C MET A 170 18.19 2.88 -4.12
N GLN A 171 19.30 2.17 -3.91
CA GLN A 171 19.65 0.98 -4.72
C GLN A 171 18.61 -0.14 -4.58
N ILE A 172 18.06 -0.34 -3.37
CA ILE A 172 16.96 -1.29 -3.14
C ILE A 172 15.73 -0.88 -3.94
N LEU A 173 15.32 0.39 -3.86
CA LEU A 173 14.18 0.92 -4.60
C LEU A 173 14.34 0.75 -6.11
N LEU A 174 15.49 1.12 -6.67
CA LEU A 174 15.76 0.98 -8.09
C LEU A 174 15.69 -0.49 -8.54
N SER A 175 16.23 -1.41 -7.73
CA SER A 175 16.18 -2.85 -8.01
C SER A 175 14.76 -3.41 -7.93
N ALA A 176 13.97 -2.99 -6.94
CA ALA A 176 12.56 -3.37 -6.81
C ALA A 176 11.70 -2.81 -7.95
N ARG A 177 11.92 -1.55 -8.36
CA ARG A 177 11.20 -0.90 -9.47
C ARG A 177 11.41 -1.64 -10.79
N ASN A 178 12.59 -2.22 -11.03
CA ASN A 178 12.82 -3.06 -12.19
C ASN A 178 11.92 -4.32 -12.22
N LEU A 179 11.52 -4.85 -11.07
CA LEU A 179 10.65 -6.02 -10.96
C LEU A 179 9.15 -5.68 -11.01
N THR A 180 8.79 -4.42 -10.76
CA THR A 180 7.41 -3.93 -10.83
C THR A 180 7.09 -3.27 -12.19
N HIS A 181 8.04 -2.56 -12.80
CA HIS A 181 7.77 -1.74 -14.00
C HIS A 181 8.08 -2.44 -15.31
N ASN A 182 9.01 -3.40 -15.32
CA ASN A 182 9.41 -4.06 -16.56
C ASN A 182 8.42 -5.17 -16.96
N HIS A 183 8.31 -5.39 -18.26
CA HIS A 183 7.60 -6.55 -18.84
C HIS A 183 8.44 -7.81 -18.61
N SER A 184 8.48 -8.29 -17.37
CA SER A 184 9.17 -9.51 -16.96
C SER A 184 8.22 -10.70 -16.90
N LEU A 185 8.76 -11.92 -17.01
CA LEU A 185 7.99 -13.16 -16.84
C LEU A 185 7.63 -13.37 -15.37
N VAL A 186 8.43 -12.85 -14.43
CA VAL A 186 8.09 -12.78 -13.01
C VAL A 186 7.96 -11.32 -12.61
N ASN A 187 6.73 -10.83 -12.47
CA ASN A 187 6.44 -9.45 -12.07
C ASN A 187 5.71 -9.39 -10.73
N TRP A 188 6.07 -8.42 -9.91
CA TRP A 188 5.54 -8.26 -8.55
C TRP A 188 4.16 -7.64 -8.47
N ASN A 189 3.69 -6.92 -9.50
CA ASN A 189 2.47 -6.12 -9.45
C ASN A 189 1.26 -6.92 -8.96
N HIS A 190 1.10 -8.17 -9.39
CA HIS A 190 -0.02 -9.00 -8.95
C HIS A 190 0.11 -9.46 -7.49
N LEU A 191 1.33 -9.58 -6.96
CA LEU A 191 1.61 -10.05 -5.61
C LEU A 191 1.35 -9.00 -4.53
N TYR A 192 1.60 -7.72 -4.80
CA TYR A 192 1.51 -6.67 -3.77
C TYR A 192 0.46 -5.59 -4.04
N ARG A 193 -0.16 -5.53 -5.23
CA ARG A 193 -1.17 -4.51 -5.58
C ARG A 193 -2.31 -4.41 -4.56
N HIS A 194 -2.78 -5.56 -4.06
CA HIS A 194 -3.87 -5.61 -3.08
C HIS A 194 -3.48 -5.03 -1.72
N LEU A 195 -2.18 -4.96 -1.40
CA LEU A 195 -1.63 -4.40 -0.16
C LEU A 195 -1.48 -2.86 -0.24
N CYS A 196 -1.33 -2.28 -1.42
CA CYS A 196 -1.01 -0.86 -1.59
C CYS A 196 -2.06 0.08 -0.99
N ALA A 197 -3.34 -0.07 -1.36
CA ALA A 197 -4.38 0.83 -0.88
C ALA A 197 -4.63 0.72 0.64
N PRO A 198 -4.71 -0.49 1.23
CA PRO A 198 -4.72 -0.65 2.70
C PRO A 198 -3.53 0.02 3.38
N TYR A 199 -2.30 -0.29 2.91
CA TYR A 199 -1.08 0.28 3.47
C TYR A 199 -1.07 1.81 3.44
N ILE A 200 -1.44 2.43 2.32
CA ILE A 200 -1.48 3.90 2.19
C ILE A 200 -2.47 4.51 3.18
N LYS A 201 -3.65 3.91 3.35
CA LYS A 201 -4.68 4.38 4.30
C LYS A 201 -4.20 4.28 5.74
N GLU A 202 -3.54 3.19 6.10
CA GLU A 202 -2.97 2.96 7.43
C GLU A 202 -1.80 3.91 7.71
N ALA A 203 -0.89 4.09 6.74
CA ALA A 203 0.24 5.02 6.83
C ALA A 203 -0.23 6.47 6.99
N LEU A 204 -1.27 6.87 6.26
CA LEU A 204 -1.91 8.18 6.40
C LEU A 204 -2.53 8.35 7.78
N THR A 205 -3.19 7.32 8.29
CA THR A 205 -3.81 7.33 9.62
C THR A 205 -2.77 7.42 10.72
N TYR A 206 -1.69 6.65 10.63
CA TYR A 206 -0.57 6.70 11.56
C TYR A 206 0.07 8.09 11.60
N ARG A 207 0.43 8.65 10.44
CA ARG A 207 1.02 9.99 10.34
C ARG A 207 0.07 11.08 10.84
N THR A 208 -1.21 11.00 10.52
CA THR A 208 -2.23 11.94 11.02
C THR A 208 -2.35 11.86 12.54
N LYS A 209 -2.33 10.65 13.11
CA LYS A 209 -2.35 10.46 14.57
C LYS A 209 -1.16 11.13 15.23
N LEU A 210 0.05 10.92 14.71
CA LEU A 210 1.25 11.58 15.23
C LEU A 210 1.21 13.11 15.10
N LEU A 211 0.69 13.62 13.98
CA LEU A 211 0.63 15.06 13.71
C LEU A 211 -0.34 15.78 14.66
N CYS A 212 -1.49 15.14 14.94
CA CYS A 212 -2.55 15.73 15.74
C CYS A 212 -2.43 15.43 17.23
N SER A 213 -1.57 14.47 17.63
CA SER A 213 -1.36 14.11 19.04
C SER A 213 -0.93 15.33 19.84
N GLU A 214 -1.74 15.72 20.83
CA GLU A 214 -1.48 16.86 21.73
C GLU A 214 -1.34 18.24 21.01
N ASN A 215 -1.75 18.35 19.74
CA ASN A 215 -1.77 19.61 19.01
C ASN A 215 -3.16 19.89 18.42
N TYR A 216 -3.96 20.65 19.17
CA TYR A 216 -5.31 21.04 18.78
C TYR A 216 -5.44 22.50 18.32
N ALA A 217 -4.34 23.26 18.41
CA ALA A 217 -4.32 24.69 18.11
C ALA A 217 -4.23 25.00 16.62
N GLU A 218 -3.84 24.02 15.80
CA GLU A 218 -3.59 24.19 14.38
C GLU A 218 -4.67 23.55 13.49
N ARG A 219 -4.71 23.99 12.22
CA ARG A 219 -5.58 23.42 11.19
C ARG A 219 -4.73 22.56 10.26
N PHE A 220 -4.98 21.25 10.29
CA PHE A 220 -4.20 20.30 9.50
C PHE A 220 -4.98 19.72 8.32
N LEU A 221 -6.31 19.79 8.31
CA LEU A 221 -7.12 19.02 7.36
C LEU A 221 -6.82 19.35 5.90
N ASP A 222 -6.78 20.64 5.54
CA ASP A 222 -6.51 21.07 4.17
C ASP A 222 -5.06 20.72 3.74
N SER A 223 -4.11 20.78 4.67
CA SER A 223 -2.71 20.38 4.45
C SER A 223 -2.57 18.87 4.22
N ILE A 224 -3.35 18.06 4.94
CA ILE A 224 -3.38 16.60 4.73
C ILE A 224 -4.04 16.26 3.37
N ILE A 225 -5.08 16.99 2.97
CA ILE A 225 -5.67 16.88 1.61
C ILE A 225 -4.61 17.23 0.55
N LYS A 226 -3.85 18.31 0.75
CA LYS A 226 -2.74 18.70 -0.14
C LYS A 226 -1.68 17.60 -0.20
N TYR A 227 -1.26 17.05 0.94
CA TYR A 227 -0.32 15.93 1.01
C TYR A 227 -0.81 14.73 0.19
N LYS A 228 -2.07 14.30 0.38
CA LYS A 228 -2.64 13.19 -0.37
C LYS A 228 -2.57 13.45 -1.89
N ASN A 229 -2.94 14.65 -2.32
CA ASN A 229 -2.96 14.98 -3.75
C ASN A 229 -1.57 15.15 -4.37
N CYS A 230 -0.61 15.71 -3.63
CA CYS A 230 0.73 16.01 -4.14
C CYS A 230 1.72 14.86 -3.94
N VAL A 231 1.73 14.24 -2.77
CA VAL A 231 2.69 13.17 -2.43
C VAL A 231 2.13 11.82 -2.87
N LEU A 232 0.97 11.43 -2.35
CA LEU A 232 0.43 10.09 -2.59
C LEU A 232 -0.02 9.90 -4.06
N LYS A 233 -0.89 10.78 -4.56
CA LYS A 233 -1.48 10.61 -5.91
C LYS A 233 -0.52 10.92 -7.06
N LYS A 234 0.26 12.00 -6.94
CA LYS A 234 1.11 12.48 -8.03
C LYS A 234 2.50 11.85 -8.04
N VAL A 235 2.99 11.34 -6.92
CA VAL A 235 4.37 10.84 -6.81
C VAL A 235 4.41 9.36 -6.42
N LEU A 236 3.83 8.98 -5.27
CA LEU A 236 3.91 7.60 -4.79
C LEU A 236 3.22 6.61 -5.73
N ILE A 237 1.94 6.81 -6.07
CA ILE A 237 1.19 5.84 -6.87
C ILE A 237 1.84 5.61 -8.25
N PRO A 238 2.27 6.65 -9.00
CA PRO A 238 3.02 6.45 -10.24
C PRO A 238 4.36 5.73 -10.10
N ARG A 239 4.96 5.66 -8.90
CA ARG A 239 6.18 4.90 -8.63
C ARG A 239 5.93 3.43 -8.32
N LEU A 240 4.71 3.08 -7.92
CA LEU A 240 4.36 1.70 -7.62
C LEU A 240 3.92 0.95 -8.88
N PHE A 241 3.29 1.65 -9.83
CA PHE A 241 2.65 1.02 -10.98
C PHE A 241 3.07 1.66 -12.30
N SER A 242 3.39 0.81 -13.28
CA SER A 242 3.63 1.23 -14.67
C SER A 242 2.35 1.36 -15.50
N ARG A 243 1.31 0.59 -15.15
CA ARG A 243 0.03 0.56 -15.90
C ARG A 243 -0.88 1.71 -15.47
N LYS A 244 -1.37 2.49 -16.44
CA LYS A 244 -2.28 3.61 -16.20
C LYS A 244 -3.60 3.19 -15.53
N SER A 245 -4.09 1.98 -15.80
CA SER A 245 -5.29 1.45 -15.15
C SER A 245 -5.10 1.26 -13.65
N ASP A 246 -3.97 0.66 -13.25
CA ASP A 246 -3.66 0.45 -11.82
C ASP A 246 -3.48 1.78 -11.08
N ILE A 247 -2.79 2.74 -11.72
CA ILE A 247 -2.66 4.11 -11.18
C ILE A 247 -4.04 4.75 -11.00
N HIS A 248 -4.92 4.64 -11.99
CA HIS A 248 -6.27 5.22 -11.93
C HIS A 248 -7.11 4.58 -10.83
N ASP A 249 -7.12 3.26 -10.74
CA ASP A 249 -7.90 2.51 -9.76
C ASP A 249 -7.52 2.89 -8.33
N ILE A 250 -6.22 2.85 -8.00
CA ILE A 250 -5.75 3.21 -6.66
C ILE A 250 -5.97 4.71 -6.37
N ASN A 251 -5.81 5.59 -7.36
CA ASN A 251 -6.12 7.01 -7.20
C ASN A 251 -7.61 7.27 -6.94
N SER A 252 -8.49 6.46 -7.51
CA SER A 252 -9.94 6.56 -7.31
C SER A 252 -10.34 6.19 -5.88
N GLU A 253 -9.60 5.25 -5.27
CA GLU A 253 -9.80 4.91 -3.86
C GLU A 253 -9.40 6.06 -2.93
N LEU A 254 -8.40 6.87 -3.28
CA LEU A 254 -7.92 7.98 -2.46
C LEU A 254 -8.75 9.28 -2.60
N SER A 255 -10.06 9.20 -2.36
CA SER A 255 -10.94 10.38 -2.32
C SER A 255 -10.63 11.31 -1.13
N ASP A 256 -11.20 12.53 -1.11
CA ASP A 256 -11.08 13.42 0.08
C ASP A 256 -11.82 12.83 1.29
N GLU A 257 -12.84 12.01 1.05
CA GLU A 257 -13.59 11.28 2.07
C GLU A 257 -12.68 10.45 3.00
N ILE A 258 -11.63 9.82 2.46
CA ILE A 258 -10.67 9.08 3.28
C ILE A 258 -9.94 10.01 4.25
N VAL A 259 -9.56 11.21 3.83
CA VAL A 259 -8.88 12.16 4.70
C VAL A 259 -9.81 12.64 5.81
N TYR A 260 -11.07 12.99 5.46
CA TYR A 260 -12.07 13.34 6.46
C TYR A 260 -12.29 12.20 7.46
N LYS A 261 -12.37 10.95 6.98
CA LYS A 261 -12.62 9.78 7.82
C LYS A 261 -11.44 9.51 8.73
N THR A 262 -10.23 9.54 8.21
CA THR A 262 -8.99 9.39 8.99
C THR A 262 -8.89 10.48 10.05
N PHE A 263 -9.09 11.75 9.67
CA PHE A 263 -9.02 12.88 10.59
C PHE A 263 -10.05 12.77 11.72
N TYR A 264 -11.29 12.39 11.39
CA TYR A 264 -12.33 12.13 12.38
C TYR A 264 -11.95 10.99 13.32
N LEU A 265 -11.53 9.84 12.79
CA LEU A 265 -11.19 8.66 13.59
C LEU A 265 -10.01 8.90 14.54
N VAL A 266 -9.04 9.73 14.13
CA VAL A 266 -7.91 10.14 14.97
C VAL A 266 -8.37 10.97 16.17
N HIS A 267 -9.25 11.94 15.95
CA HIS A 267 -9.70 12.84 17.02
C HIS A 267 -10.89 12.29 17.82
N LYS A 268 -11.60 11.28 17.31
CA LYS A 268 -12.79 10.73 17.96
C LYS A 268 -12.52 10.38 19.44
N PRO A 269 -11.45 9.64 19.80
CA PRO A 269 -11.14 9.33 21.20
C PRO A 269 -10.80 10.56 22.06
N ASP A 270 -10.33 11.65 21.44
CA ASP A 270 -9.87 12.86 22.14
C ASP A 270 -10.90 14.00 22.13
N MET A 271 -12.15 13.70 21.72
CA MET A 271 -13.20 14.71 21.57
C MET A 271 -13.47 15.49 22.86
N PHE A 272 -13.38 14.86 24.03
CA PHE A 272 -13.57 15.58 25.29
C PHE A 272 -12.39 16.47 25.65
N SER A 273 -11.17 16.00 25.41
CA SER A 273 -9.95 16.80 25.59
C SER A 273 -10.01 18.07 24.76
N LEU A 274 -10.40 17.94 23.48
CA LEU A 274 -10.67 19.07 22.58
C LEU A 274 -11.67 20.07 23.17
N VAL A 275 -12.74 19.60 23.81
CA VAL A 275 -13.75 20.47 24.41
C VAL A 275 -13.25 21.18 25.67
N ILE A 276 -12.49 20.48 26.50
CA ILE A 276 -11.92 21.03 27.74
C ILE A 276 -10.89 22.13 27.42
N GLU A 277 -10.09 21.93 26.38
CA GLU A 277 -9.03 22.85 25.96
C GLU A 277 -9.53 24.06 25.16
N TYR A 278 -10.85 24.22 24.99
CA TYR A 278 -11.41 25.42 24.37
C TYR A 278 -11.12 26.67 25.23
N PRO A 279 -10.67 27.81 24.64
CA PRO A 279 -10.74 28.17 23.22
C PRO A 279 -9.56 27.74 22.35
N ASP A 280 -8.50 27.19 22.93
CA ASP A 280 -7.24 26.94 22.21
C ASP A 280 -7.40 25.87 21.13
N SER A 281 -8.32 24.92 21.33
CA SER A 281 -8.67 23.84 20.38
C SER A 281 -9.62 24.24 19.23
N VAL A 282 -9.98 25.52 19.09
CA VAL A 282 -11.00 25.97 18.12
C VAL A 282 -10.66 25.60 16.67
N ALA A 283 -9.37 25.59 16.33
CA ALA A 283 -8.89 25.25 15.00
C ALA A 283 -9.21 23.79 14.63
N ALA A 284 -8.85 22.84 15.50
CA ALA A 284 -9.18 21.42 15.32
C ALA A 284 -10.69 21.19 15.26
N LEU A 285 -11.48 21.87 16.11
CA LEU A 285 -12.95 21.80 16.08
C LEU A 285 -13.54 22.29 14.75
N MET A 286 -12.97 23.32 14.13
CA MET A 286 -13.41 23.78 12.80
C MET A 286 -13.11 22.75 11.70
N ASP A 287 -11.96 22.08 11.75
CA ASP A 287 -11.63 21.00 10.81
C ASP A 287 -12.52 19.78 11.02
N LEU A 288 -12.88 19.45 12.26
CA LEU A 288 -13.88 18.43 12.56
C LEU A 288 -15.28 18.81 12.05
N GLY A 289 -15.63 20.11 12.11
CA GLY A 289 -16.84 20.63 11.48
C GLY A 289 -16.89 20.32 9.98
N LYS A 290 -15.79 20.59 9.26
CA LYS A 290 -15.66 20.22 7.83
C LYS A 290 -15.81 18.71 7.61
N CYS A 291 -15.31 17.87 8.52
CA CYS A 291 -15.48 16.42 8.41
C CYS A 291 -16.97 16.02 8.54
N LEU A 292 -17.72 16.64 9.46
CA LEU A 292 -19.16 16.39 9.67
C LEU A 292 -20.05 16.85 8.51
N ASP A 293 -19.59 17.83 7.73
CA ASP A 293 -20.28 18.28 6.52
C ASP A 293 -20.06 17.32 5.34
N ASN A 294 -18.94 16.59 5.33
CA ASN A 294 -18.56 15.70 4.23
C ASN A 294 -18.78 14.20 4.53
N LEU A 295 -19.14 13.84 5.76
CA LEU A 295 -19.30 12.46 6.20
C LEU A 295 -20.61 12.21 6.96
N PRO A 296 -21.25 11.05 6.80
CA PRO A 296 -22.46 10.66 7.54
C PRO A 296 -22.13 10.12 8.95
N ILE A 297 -21.30 10.84 9.73
CA ILE A 297 -20.75 10.39 11.03
C ILE A 297 -21.41 11.05 12.26
N ARG A 298 -22.44 11.89 12.05
CA ARG A 298 -23.10 12.63 13.15
C ARG A 298 -23.65 11.72 14.25
N GLN A 299 -24.34 10.64 13.86
CA GLN A 299 -24.93 9.71 14.83
C GLN A 299 -23.85 8.93 15.62
N ASP A 300 -22.76 8.57 14.94
CA ASP A 300 -21.61 7.90 15.57
C ASP A 300 -20.96 8.81 16.61
N LEU A 301 -20.76 10.10 16.29
CA LEU A 301 -20.23 11.09 17.22
C LEU A 301 -21.16 11.30 18.43
N ILE A 302 -22.47 11.42 18.22
CA ILE A 302 -23.44 11.56 19.32
C ILE A 302 -23.38 10.36 20.26
N THR A 303 -23.32 9.15 19.69
CA THR A 303 -23.27 7.90 20.46
C THR A 303 -22.01 7.87 21.32
N HIS A 304 -20.86 8.14 20.71
CA HIS A 304 -19.57 8.17 21.41
C HIS A 304 -19.53 9.20 22.54
N LEU A 305 -19.95 10.45 22.29
CA LEU A 305 -20.01 11.49 23.33
C LEU A 305 -20.96 11.12 24.48
N THR A 306 -22.09 10.45 24.17
CA THR A 306 -23.05 10.03 25.19
C THR A 306 -22.46 8.94 26.10
N GLU A 307 -21.74 7.98 25.52
CA GLU A 307 -21.06 6.91 26.26
C GLU A 307 -19.99 7.48 27.19
N GLU A 308 -19.14 8.39 26.70
CA GLU A 308 -18.06 8.96 27.52
C GLU A 308 -18.55 9.84 28.68
N VAL A 309 -19.65 10.59 28.50
CA VAL A 309 -20.28 11.37 29.58
C VAL A 309 -20.89 10.47 30.66
N SER A 310 -21.32 9.26 30.28
CA SER A 310 -21.89 8.29 31.22
C SER A 310 -20.84 7.64 32.14
N TYR A 311 -19.55 7.84 31.87
CA TYR A 311 -18.49 7.38 32.77
C TYR A 311 -18.43 8.23 34.07
N PRO A 312 -18.35 7.59 35.25
CA PRO A 312 -18.53 8.24 36.56
C PRO A 312 -17.47 9.30 36.94
N ILE A 313 -16.38 9.44 36.17
CA ILE A 313 -15.31 10.42 36.43
C ILE A 313 -15.72 11.84 35.97
N PHE A 314 -16.65 11.98 35.01
CA PHE A 314 -17.07 13.28 34.47
C PHE A 314 -18.24 13.95 35.22
N CYS A 315 -18.73 13.34 36.31
CA CYS A 315 -19.87 13.81 37.12
C CYS A 315 -19.54 14.93 38.13
N CYS A 316 -18.46 15.71 37.94
CA CYS A 316 -18.11 16.83 38.83
C CYS A 316 -18.52 18.20 38.24
N CYS A 317 -19.10 19.05 39.09
CA CYS A 317 -19.90 20.25 38.85
C CYS A 317 -19.37 21.36 37.89
N HIS A 318 -18.22 21.19 37.24
CA HIS A 318 -17.72 22.07 36.16
C HIS A 318 -18.20 21.63 34.77
N PHE A 319 -18.61 20.37 34.61
CA PHE A 319 -18.90 19.77 33.30
C PHE A 319 -20.25 20.17 32.70
N THR A 320 -21.27 20.38 33.53
CA THR A 320 -22.63 20.72 33.09
C THR A 320 -22.72 22.12 32.46
N VAL A 321 -21.82 23.04 32.83
CA VAL A 321 -21.74 24.39 32.25
C VAL A 321 -21.02 24.36 30.90
N ASN A 322 -19.94 23.59 30.77
CA ASN A 322 -19.22 23.45 29.49
C ASN A 322 -19.92 22.53 28.48
N MET A 323 -20.65 21.49 28.90
CA MET A 323 -21.50 20.70 27.98
C MET A 323 -22.70 21.49 27.48
N ASN A 324 -23.29 22.38 28.30
CA ASN A 324 -24.30 23.30 27.79
C ASN A 324 -23.69 24.35 26.87
N LEU A 325 -22.48 24.85 27.14
CA LEU A 325 -21.76 25.73 26.20
C LEU A 325 -21.34 25.00 24.92
N LEU A 326 -21.02 23.71 25.01
CA LEU A 326 -20.74 22.82 23.90
C LEU A 326 -22.02 22.57 23.12
N LEU A 327 -23.14 22.23 23.73
CA LEU A 327 -24.44 22.14 23.04
C LEU A 327 -24.91 23.50 22.49
N LEU A 328 -24.56 24.63 23.13
CA LEU A 328 -24.84 25.99 22.66
C LEU A 328 -23.90 26.48 21.56
N LYS A 329 -22.65 26.00 21.49
CA LYS A 329 -21.66 26.38 20.46
C LYS A 329 -21.57 25.35 19.35
N CYS A 330 -21.84 24.09 19.64
CA CYS A 330 -22.36 23.09 18.70
C CYS A 330 -23.81 23.40 18.29
N LYS A 331 -24.46 24.49 18.74
CA LYS A 331 -25.52 25.09 17.90
C LYS A 331 -24.97 25.55 16.55
N CYS A 332 -23.66 25.78 16.38
CA CYS A 332 -23.05 25.90 15.05
C CYS A 332 -22.99 24.56 14.28
N LEU A 333 -23.18 23.41 14.95
CA LEU A 333 -23.34 22.08 14.33
C LEU A 333 -24.82 21.66 14.20
N ILE A 334 -25.73 22.26 14.98
CA ILE A 334 -27.17 21.98 15.02
C ILE A 334 -28.00 23.02 14.21
N TYR A 335 -27.45 24.20 13.88
CA TYR A 335 -28.08 25.18 12.98
C TYR A 335 -27.34 25.27 11.63
N LEU A 336 -27.53 24.26 10.78
CA LEU A 336 -27.62 24.42 9.33
C LEU A 336 -28.96 23.79 8.93
N PRO A 337 -29.76 24.47 8.08
CA PRO A 337 -31.22 24.33 8.08
C PRO A 337 -31.69 22.94 7.64
N LEU A 338 -32.78 22.50 8.26
CA LEU A 338 -33.68 21.44 7.78
C LEU A 338 -34.16 21.70 6.35
#